data_AF-H0A4D9-F1
#
_entry.id   AF-H0A4D9-F1
#
_cell.length_a   1.000
_cell.length_b   1.000
_cell.length_c   1.000
_cell.angle_alpha   90.00
_cell.angle_beta   90.00
_cell.angle_gamma   90.00
#
_symmetry.space_group_name_H-M   'P 1'
#
loop_
_entity.id
_entity.type
_entity.pdbx_description
1 polymer ?
#
loop_
_entity_poly.entity_id
_entity_poly.type
_entity_poly.pdbx_seq_one_letter_code
_entity_poly.pdbx_strand_id
1 'polypeptide(L)' 'MGLILLIIVILLLIGALPRWGYSSGWGYGPSGGLGLILIILLILMLMGRI' A
#
# COMPACT_ATOMS: atom_id res chain seq x y z
N MET A 1 -10.03 19.69 12.33
CA MET A 1 -10.51 18.53 11.52
C MET A 1 -10.25 18.65 10.02
N GLY A 2 -10.20 19.85 9.41
CA GLY A 2 -9.95 19.98 7.96
C GLY A 2 -8.57 19.50 7.48
N LEU A 3 -7.52 19.61 8.30
CA LEU A 3 -6.15 19.24 7.92
C LEU A 3 -5.97 17.71 7.82
N ILE A 4 -6.65 16.94 8.68
CA ILE A 4 -6.61 15.47 8.66
C ILE A 4 -7.30 14.94 7.39
N LEU A 5 -8.46 15.49 7.04
CA LEU A 5 -9.16 15.15 5.79
C LEU A 5 -8.32 15.51 4.56
N LEU A 6 -7.62 16.64 4.58
CA LEU A 6 -6.72 17.06 3.51
C LEU A 6 -5.56 16.05 3.31
N ILE A 7 -4.94 15.60 4.41
CA ILE A 7 -3.86 14.59 4.35
C ILE A 7 -4.39 13.27 3.75
N ILE A 8 -5.57 12.82 4.15
CA ILE A 8 -6.17 11.57 3.64
C ILE A 8 -6.43 11.67 2.14
N VAL A 9 -6.97 12.78 1.66
CA VAL A 9 -7.24 13.00 0.23
C VAL A 9 -5.93 13.02 -0.58
N ILE A 10 -4.88 13.66 -0.06
CA ILE A 10 -3.56 13.68 -0.72
C ILE A 10 -2.96 12.27 -0.82
N LEU A 11 -3.05 11.46 0.24
CA LEU A 11 -2.57 10.08 0.22
C LEU A 11 -3.34 9.20 -0.78
N LEU A 12 -4.67 9.35 -0.84
CA LEU A 12 -5.50 8.64 -1.81
C LEU A 12 -5.16 9.02 -3.25
N LEU A 13 -4.91 10.30 -3.52
CA LEU A 13 -4.51 10.77 -4.85
C LEU A 13 -3.12 10.25 -5.26
N ILE A 14 -2.16 10.17 -4.33
CA ILE A 14 -0.83 9.62 -4.62
C ILE A 14 -0.90 8.11 -4.89
N GLY A 15 -1.70 7.36 -4.10
CA GLY A 15 -1.89 5.92 -4.27
C GLY A 15 -2.71 5.53 -5.51
N ALA A 16 -3.59 6.42 -5.97
CA ALA A 16 -4.39 6.22 -7.18
C ALA A 16 -3.63 6.52 -8.49
N LEU A 17 -2.44 7.13 -8.40
CA LEU A 17 -1.66 7.46 -9.60
C LEU A 17 -0.83 6.24 -10.03
N PRO A 18 -0.97 5.78 -11.30
CA PRO A 18 -0.23 4.63 -11.83
C PRO A 18 1.21 5.02 -12.21
N ARG A 19 1.89 5.75 -11.32
CA ARG A 19 3.28 6.20 -11.49
C ARG A 19 4.30 5.14 -11.04
N TRP A 20 3.83 4.01 -10.51
CA TRP A 20 4.67 2.85 -10.27
C TRP A 20 4.88 2.17 -11.62
N GLY A 21 6.06 2.39 -12.19
CA GLY A 21 6.41 1.98 -13.55
C GLY A 21 6.00 0.54 -13.86
N TYR A 22 5.03 0.42 -14.76
CA TYR A 22 4.47 -0.85 -15.20
C TYR A 22 5.43 -1.47 -16.20
N SER A 23 6.08 -2.58 -15.83
CA SER A 23 6.72 -3.45 -16.81
C SER A 23 5.73 -4.56 -17.19
N SER A 24 5.19 -4.43 -18.39
CA SER A 24 4.15 -5.24 -19.03
C SER A 24 4.60 -6.67 -19.42
N GLY A 25 5.42 -7.32 -18.60
CA GLY A 25 5.97 -8.66 -18.86
C GLY A 25 5.86 -9.67 -17.71
N TRP A 26 5.34 -9.27 -16.55
CA TRP A 26 5.17 -10.13 -15.37
C TRP A 26 3.68 -10.42 -15.19
N GLY A 27 3.20 -11.58 -15.65
CA GLY A 27 1.94 -12.11 -15.13
C GLY A 27 2.06 -12.18 -13.61
N TYR A 28 1.30 -11.35 -12.88
CA TYR A 28 1.46 -11.10 -11.44
C TYR A 28 2.81 -10.46 -11.05
N GLY A 29 2.96 -9.14 -11.24
CA GLY A 29 4.15 -8.38 -10.84
C GLY A 29 4.33 -8.18 -9.31
N PRO A 30 5.57 -7.90 -8.85
CA PRO A 30 6.09 -8.21 -7.50
C PRO A 30 5.73 -7.21 -6.38
N SER A 31 4.96 -6.16 -6.65
CA SER A 31 4.56 -5.17 -5.64
C SER A 31 3.34 -5.60 -4.81
N GLY A 32 2.46 -6.43 -5.38
CA GLY A 32 1.30 -6.98 -4.65
C GLY A 32 1.71 -7.98 -3.58
N GLY A 33 2.69 -8.84 -3.87
CA GLY A 33 3.20 -9.82 -2.92
C GLY A 33 3.91 -9.18 -1.73
N LEU A 34 4.81 -8.23 -1.97
CA LEU A 34 5.48 -7.51 -0.88
C LEU A 34 4.50 -6.64 -0.07
N GLY A 35 3.55 -5.97 -0.73
CA GLY A 35 2.49 -5.23 -0.03
C GLY A 35 1.61 -6.13 0.84
N LEU A 36 1.23 -7.31 0.33
CA LEU A 36 0.49 -8.31 1.09
C LEU A 36 1.29 -8.82 2.29
N ILE A 37 2.58 -9.14 2.09
CA ILE A 37 3.47 -9.60 3.16
C ILE A 37 3.59 -8.54 4.26
N LEU A 38 3.77 -7.27 3.90
CA LEU A 38 3.82 -6.19 4.88
C LEU A 38 2.52 -6.04 5.67
N ILE A 39 1.35 -6.17 5.01
CA ILE A 39 0.04 -6.16 5.69
C ILE A 39 -0.08 -7.33 6.67
N ILE A 40 0.33 -8.54 6.28
CA ILE A 40 0.29 -9.73 7.13
C ILE A 40 1.16 -9.54 8.37
N LEU A 41 2.39 -9.05 8.21
CA LEU A 41 3.30 -8.80 9.34
C LEU A 41 2.72 -7.76 10.31
N LEU A 42 2.07 -6.73 9.79
CA LEU A 42 1.46 -5.67 10.60
C LEU A 42 0.28 -6.21 11.44
N ILE A 43 -0.54 -7.11 10.86
CA ILE A 43 -1.61 -7.79 11.59
C ILE A 43 -1.03 -8.68 12.70
N LEU A 44 0.02 -9.46 12.39
CA LEU A 44 0.65 -10.35 13.38
C LEU A 44 1.27 -9.58 14.55
N MET A 45 1.92 -8.45 14.28
CA MET A 45 2.45 -7.54 15.31
C MET A 45 1.32 -6.96 16.19
N LEU A 46 0.21 -6.51 15.59
CA LEU A 46 -0.94 -5.99 16.35
C LEU A 46 -1.62 -7.07 17.20
N MET A 47 -1.58 -8.32 16.76
CA MET A 47 -2.12 -9.46 17.51
C MET A 47 -1.14 -10.00 18.57
N GLY A 48 0.04 -9.38 18.74
CA GLY A 48 1.08 -9.77 19.70
C GLY A 48 1.64 -11.17 19.46
N ARG A 49 1.58 -11.65 18.21
CA ARG A 49 2.08 -12.98 17.81
C ARG A 49 3.54 -12.96 17.34
N ILE A 50 4.15 -11.78 17.37
CA ILE A 50 5.56 -11.46 17.12
C ILE A 50 5.91 -10.37 18.13
#